data_AF-A0A355IKA8-F1
#
_entry.id   AF-A0A355IKA8-F1
#
_cell.length_a   1.000
_cell.length_b   1.000
_cell.length_c   1.000
_cell.angle_alpha   90.00
_cell.angle_beta   90.00
_cell.angle_gamma   90.00
#
_symmetry.space_group_name_H-M   'P 1'
#
loop_
_entity.id
_entity.type
_entity.pdbx_description
1 polymer ?
#
loop_
_entity_poly.entity_id
_entity_poly.type
_entity_poly.pdbx_seq_one_letter_code
_entity_poly.pdbx_strand_id
1 'polypeptide(L)'
;MTEGINPPTERLNQLYTYATRLVQGEPGKQLHQQYTHVLDTADAMDTMMVLDHLLQTGQPFERVKATVGKLINAFSHKLLEQTCAPEPGHLLHFLMQENRAVEDIMAGIRHLSKQYFLDKDAD
;
A
#
# COMPACT_ATOMS: atom_id res chain seq x y z
N MET A 1 31.55 12.50 -3.44
CA MET A 1 30.34 12.77 -4.25
C MET A 1 30.10 11.59 -5.17
N THR A 2 29.62 10.48 -4.59
CA THR A 2 29.22 9.23 -5.26
C THR A 2 28.31 8.50 -4.27
N GLU A 3 27.18 9.11 -3.91
CA GLU A 3 26.20 8.46 -3.05
C GLU A 3 25.27 7.60 -3.90
N GLY A 4 25.69 6.35 -4.10
CA GLY A 4 24.85 5.21 -3.77
C GLY A 4 23.66 4.90 -4.66
N ILE A 5 23.83 4.77 -5.98
CA ILE A 5 23.01 3.80 -6.71
C ILE A 5 23.53 2.41 -6.31
N ASN A 6 23.11 1.92 -5.15
CA ASN A 6 23.29 0.52 -4.82
C ASN A 6 22.49 -0.30 -5.83
N PRO A 7 23.06 -1.37 -6.42
CA PRO A 7 22.25 -2.27 -7.25
C PRO A 7 21.06 -2.76 -6.44
N PRO A 8 19.88 -2.99 -7.06
CA PRO A 8 18.73 -3.56 -6.39
C PRO A 8 19.18 -4.78 -5.59
N THR A 9 19.03 -4.72 -4.27
CA THR A 9 19.36 -5.85 -3.41
C THR A 9 18.54 -7.05 -3.89
N GLU A 10 19.05 -8.28 -3.78
CA GLU A 10 18.35 -9.49 -4.24
C GLU A 10 16.89 -9.56 -3.75
N ARG A 11 16.67 -9.05 -2.53
CA ARG A 11 15.36 -8.78 -1.91
C ARG A 11 14.42 -7.92 -2.77
N LEU A 12 14.91 -6.81 -3.31
CA LEU A 12 14.14 -5.86 -4.10
C LEU A 12 13.78 -6.43 -5.48
N ASN A 13 14.67 -7.24 -6.08
CA ASN A 13 14.36 -8.03 -7.27
C ASN A 13 13.28 -9.10 -7.00
N GLN A 14 13.27 -9.70 -5.81
CA GLN A 14 12.21 -10.61 -5.40
C GLN A 14 10.87 -9.88 -5.26
N LEU A 15 10.85 -8.65 -4.74
CA LEU A 15 9.65 -7.81 -4.69
C LEU A 15 9.14 -7.43 -6.08
N TYR A 16 10.03 -7.05 -7.01
CA TYR A 16 9.66 -6.80 -8.40
C TYR A 16 9.07 -8.05 -9.07
N THR A 17 9.67 -9.22 -8.82
CA THR A 17 9.20 -10.49 -9.36
C THR A 17 7.81 -10.83 -8.81
N TYR A 18 7.61 -10.69 -7.50
CA TYR A 18 6.32 -10.86 -6.85
C TYR A 18 5.26 -9.96 -7.48
N ALA A 19 5.56 -8.67 -7.60
CA ALA A 19 4.63 -7.68 -8.11
C ALA A 19 4.25 -7.94 -9.58
N THR A 20 5.23 -8.30 -10.41
CA THR A 20 5.01 -8.64 -11.81
C THR A 20 4.14 -9.88 -11.97
N ARG A 21 4.41 -10.94 -11.20
CA ARG A 21 3.62 -12.18 -11.22
C ARG A 21 2.18 -11.96 -10.73
N LEU A 22 2.01 -11.13 -9.71
CA LEU A 22 0.68 -10.76 -9.21
C LEU A 22 -0.13 -10.02 -10.27
N VAL A 23 0.50 -9.08 -11.01
CA VAL A 23 -0.13 -8.36 -12.13
C VAL A 23 -0.44 -9.29 -13.30
N GLN A 24 0.40 -10.29 -13.56
CA GLN A 24 0.16 -11.33 -14.58
C GLN A 24 -1.02 -12.26 -14.25
N GLY A 25 -1.55 -12.22 -13.03
CA GLY A 25 -2.75 -12.94 -12.63
C GLY A 25 -2.49 -14.27 -11.93
N GLU A 26 -1.26 -14.51 -11.45
CA GLU A 26 -0.95 -15.69 -10.63
C GLU A 26 -1.78 -15.73 -9.32
N PRO A 27 -2.03 -16.92 -8.76
CA PRO A 27 -2.83 -17.09 -7.55
C PRO A 27 -2.16 -16.39 -6.36
N GLY A 28 -2.66 -15.20 -6.03
CA GLY A 28 -2.06 -14.30 -5.04
C GLY A 28 -1.86 -14.91 -3.65
N LYS A 29 -2.67 -15.90 -3.22
CA LYS A 29 -2.48 -16.59 -1.93
C LYS A 29 -1.19 -17.41 -1.87
N GLN A 30 -0.91 -18.20 -2.91
CA GLN A 30 0.29 -19.05 -2.98
C GLN A 30 1.52 -18.18 -3.15
N LEU A 31 1.41 -17.17 -4.01
CA LEU A 31 2.47 -16.20 -4.24
C LEU A 31 2.79 -15.42 -2.95
N HIS A 32 1.77 -15.01 -2.21
CA HIS A 32 1.99 -14.30 -0.94
C HIS A 32 2.75 -15.16 0.07
N GLN A 33 2.36 -16.44 0.26
CA GLN A 33 3.06 -17.36 1.15
C GLN A 33 4.53 -17.59 0.77
N GLN A 34 4.83 -17.63 -0.53
CA GLN A 34 6.20 -17.80 -1.01
C GLN A 34 7.08 -16.58 -0.72
N TYR A 35 6.51 -15.38 -0.79
CA TYR A 35 7.24 -14.12 -0.65
C TYR A 35 7.02 -13.44 0.71
N THR A 36 6.30 -14.06 1.66
CA THR A 36 6.03 -13.48 3.00
C THR A 36 7.30 -12.97 3.69
N HIS A 37 8.38 -13.75 3.64
CA HIS A 37 9.67 -13.37 4.24
C HIS A 37 10.25 -12.06 3.69
N VAL A 38 10.00 -11.76 2.41
CA VAL A 38 10.46 -10.53 1.74
C VAL A 38 9.48 -9.39 2.04
N LEU A 39 8.18 -9.68 1.96
CA LEU A 39 7.10 -8.71 2.20
C LEU A 39 7.14 -8.17 3.64
N ASP A 40 7.46 -9.02 4.62
CA ASP A 40 7.60 -8.64 6.03
C ASP A 40 8.81 -7.75 6.33
N THR A 41 9.71 -7.58 5.36
CA THR A 41 10.87 -6.70 5.49
C THR A 41 10.78 -5.46 4.61
N ALA A 42 9.73 -5.35 3.78
CA ALA A 42 9.57 -4.25 2.84
C ALA A 42 9.24 -2.95 3.59
N ASP A 43 9.88 -1.86 3.19
CA ASP A 43 9.60 -0.52 3.69
C ASP A 43 8.78 0.33 2.70
N ALA A 44 8.45 1.55 3.11
CA ALA A 44 7.72 2.50 2.27
C ALA A 44 8.46 2.84 0.97
N MET A 45 9.80 2.90 1.00
CA MET A 45 10.61 3.20 -0.18
C MET A 45 10.59 2.03 -1.16
N ASP A 46 10.78 0.80 -0.67
CA ASP A 46 10.70 -0.43 -1.46
C ASP A 46 9.34 -0.53 -2.16
N THR A 47 8.26 -0.25 -1.43
CA THR A 47 6.90 -0.29 -1.96
C THR A 47 6.74 0.72 -3.11
N MET A 48 7.26 1.94 -2.93
CA MET A 48 7.21 2.99 -3.95
C MET A 48 8.03 2.60 -5.19
N MET A 49 9.23 2.05 -5.00
CA MET A 49 10.09 1.57 -6.09
C MET A 49 9.41 0.44 -6.88
N VAL A 50 8.75 -0.50 -6.20
CA VAL A 50 7.99 -1.59 -6.84
C VAL A 50 6.83 -1.06 -7.68
N LEU A 51 6.08 -0.09 -7.16
CA LEU A 51 4.98 0.53 -7.88
C LEU A 51 5.46 1.32 -9.10
N ASP A 52 6.52 2.11 -8.95
CA ASP A 52 7.12 2.85 -10.06
C ASP A 52 7.64 1.90 -11.16
N HIS A 53 8.31 0.82 -10.76
CA HIS A 53 8.76 -0.22 -11.69
C HIS A 53 7.60 -0.88 -12.46
N LEU A 54 6.46 -1.12 -11.82
CA LEU A 54 5.28 -1.66 -12.47
C LEU A 54 4.67 -0.70 -13.51
N LEU A 55 4.76 0.60 -13.28
CA LEU A 55 4.30 1.61 -14.23
C LEU A 55 5.25 1.72 -15.44
N GLN A 56 6.55 1.53 -15.21
CA GLN A 56 7.58 1.59 -16.26
C GLN A 56 7.66 0.34 -17.13
N THR A 57 7.18 -0.82 -16.65
CA THR A 57 7.27 -2.11 -17.35
C THR A 57 6.28 -2.28 -18.53
N GLY A 58 5.57 -1.21 -18.92
CA GLY A 58 4.69 -1.22 -20.11
C GLY A 58 3.45 -2.11 -19.97
N GLN A 59 3.13 -2.53 -18.75
CA GLN A 59 1.92 -3.30 -18.44
C GLN A 59 0.67 -2.44 -18.68
N PRO A 60 -0.46 -3.04 -19.11
CA PRO A 60 -1.69 -2.30 -19.32
C PRO A 60 -2.15 -1.66 -18.00
N PHE A 61 -2.36 -0.34 -18.03
CA PHE A 61 -2.68 0.47 -16.85
C PHE A 61 -3.86 -0.08 -16.03
N GLU A 62 -4.92 -0.54 -16.70
CA GLU A 62 -6.10 -1.13 -16.03
C GLU A 62 -5.76 -2.37 -15.20
N ARG A 63 -4.82 -3.19 -15.69
CA ARG A 63 -4.36 -4.37 -14.98
C ARG A 63 -3.51 -3.99 -13.77
N VAL A 64 -2.63 -3.01 -13.91
CA VAL A 64 -1.84 -2.47 -12.79
C VAL A 64 -2.81 -1.91 -11.73
N LYS A 65 -3.74 -1.03 -12.12
CA LYS A 65 -4.75 -0.42 -11.24
C LYS A 65 -5.56 -1.44 -10.45
N ALA A 66 -6.03 -2.52 -11.10
CA ALA A 66 -6.79 -3.59 -10.44
C ALA A 66 -5.95 -4.38 -9.41
N THR A 67 -4.63 -4.36 -9.55
CA THR A 67 -3.69 -5.15 -8.73
C THR A 67 -3.01 -4.31 -7.65
N VAL A 68 -2.94 -2.98 -7.83
CA VAL A 68 -2.34 -2.03 -6.86
C VAL A 68 -2.95 -2.18 -5.48
N GLY A 69 -4.28 -2.30 -5.37
CA GLY A 69 -4.92 -2.49 -4.05
C GLY A 69 -4.46 -3.78 -3.35
N LYS A 70 -4.23 -4.86 -4.11
CA LYS A 70 -3.72 -6.13 -3.56
C LYS A 70 -2.25 -6.00 -3.13
N LEU A 71 -1.45 -5.27 -3.91
CA LEU A 71 -0.06 -4.99 -3.57
C LEU A 71 0.02 -4.18 -2.27
N ILE A 72 -0.71 -3.07 -2.19
CA ILE A 72 -0.75 -2.23 -0.98
C ILE A 72 -1.17 -3.07 0.23
N ASN A 73 -2.19 -3.93 0.10
CA ASN A 73 -2.60 -4.83 1.19
C ASN A 73 -1.54 -5.88 1.54
N ALA A 74 -0.74 -6.33 0.58
CA ALA A 74 0.36 -7.26 0.85
C ALA A 74 1.50 -6.58 1.62
N PHE A 75 1.71 -5.29 1.40
CA PHE A 75 2.70 -4.47 2.11
C PHE A 75 2.16 -3.82 3.39
N SER A 76 0.82 -3.75 3.56
CA SER A 76 0.18 -2.91 4.57
C SER A 76 0.55 -3.30 6.00
N HIS A 77 0.78 -4.59 6.27
CA HIS A 77 1.11 -5.05 7.63
C HIS A 77 2.35 -4.34 8.18
N LYS A 78 3.39 -4.15 7.37
CA LYS A 78 4.62 -3.48 7.80
C LYS A 78 4.55 -1.97 7.66
N LEU A 79 3.88 -1.48 6.62
CA LEU A 79 3.71 -0.03 6.43
C LEU A 79 2.91 0.62 7.56
N LEU A 80 1.93 -0.10 8.12
CA LEU A 80 1.15 0.38 9.27
C LEU A 80 1.95 0.38 10.59
N GLU A 81 2.96 -0.48 10.72
CA GLU A 81 3.89 -0.48 11.85
C GLU A 81 4.91 0.66 11.76
N GLN A 82 5.11 1.24 10.58
CA GLN A 82 6.03 2.36 10.38
C GLN A 82 5.38 3.68 10.81
N THR A 83 5.76 4.15 11.99
CA THR A 83 5.44 5.52 12.41
C THR A 83 6.32 6.53 11.68
N CYS A 84 5.73 7.24 10.72
CA CYS A 84 6.31 8.48 10.21
C CYS A 84 5.90 9.62 11.16
N ALA A 85 6.89 10.28 11.78
CA ALA A 85 6.68 11.49 12.56
C ALA A 85 7.30 12.67 11.81
N PRO A 86 6.59 13.27 10.82
CA PRO A 86 7.12 14.38 10.06
C PRO A 86 7.33 15.60 10.96
N GLU A 87 8.41 16.34 10.71
CA GLU A 87 8.70 17.56 11.46
C GLU A 87 7.57 18.60 11.31
N PRO A 88 7.29 19.38 12.37
CA PRO A 88 6.32 20.46 12.31
C PRO A 88 6.67 21.45 11.19
N GLY A 89 5.72 21.71 10.29
CA GLY A 89 5.90 22.61 9.14
C GLY A 89 6.30 21.93 7.83
N HIS A 90 6.60 20.63 7.85
CA HIS A 90 6.80 19.86 6.61
C HIS A 90 5.45 19.58 5.92
N LEU A 91 5.42 19.55 4.58
CA LEU A 91 4.19 19.27 3.81
C LEU A 91 3.46 17.99 4.29
N LEU A 92 4.24 16.94 4.55
CA LEU A 92 3.72 15.65 5.02
C LEU A 92 3.01 15.76 6.37
N HIS A 93 3.42 16.69 7.25
CA HIS A 93 2.75 16.96 8.51
C HIS A 93 1.32 17.43 8.29
N PHE A 94 1.13 18.42 7.41
CA PHE A 94 -0.20 18.93 7.09
C PHE A 94 -1.08 17.87 6.41
N LEU A 95 -0.51 17.10 5.47
CA LEU A 95 -1.25 16.01 4.80
C LEU A 95 -1.71 14.92 5.80
N MET A 96 -0.87 14.55 6.76
CA MET A 96 -1.25 13.59 7.80
C MET A 96 -2.34 14.15 8.73
N GLN A 97 -2.28 15.44 9.03
CA GLN A 97 -3.30 16.12 9.83
C GLN A 97 -4.65 16.17 9.09
N GLU A 98 -4.65 16.50 7.79
CA GLU A 98 -5.85 16.50 6.95
C GLU A 98 -6.45 15.11 6.82
N ASN A 99 -5.62 14.08 6.60
CA ASN A 99 -6.09 12.70 6.53
C ASN A 99 -6.80 12.26 7.81
N ARG A 100 -6.27 12.60 8.99
CA ARG A 100 -6.94 12.29 10.28
C ARG A 100 -8.30 12.98 10.41
N ALA A 101 -8.39 14.25 9.98
CA ALA A 101 -9.66 14.97 10.00
C ALA A 101 -10.69 14.33 9.06
N VAL A 102 -10.27 13.84 7.89
CA VAL A 102 -11.13 13.11 6.95
C VAL A 102 -11.59 11.77 7.55
N GLU A 103 -10.70 11.04 8.22
CA GLU A 103 -11.04 9.79 8.90
C GLU A 103 -12.09 10.00 9.99
N ASP A 104 -11.97 11.07 10.78
CA ASP A 104 -12.96 11.42 11.82
C ASP A 104 -14.33 11.73 11.20
N ILE A 105 -14.36 12.49 10.11
CA ILE A 105 -15.61 12.78 9.36
C ILE A 105 -16.21 11.48 8.84
N MET A 106 -15.41 10.60 8.23
CA MET A 106 -15.87 9.30 7.74
C MET A 106 -16.39 8.41 8.87
N ALA A 107 -15.76 8.43 10.06
CA ALA A 107 -16.22 7.70 11.22
C ALA A 107 -17.59 8.21 11.70
N GLY A 108 -17.78 9.53 11.72
CA GLY A 108 -19.08 10.15 12.00
C GLY A 108 -20.17 9.75 10.99
N ILE A 109 -19.85 9.78 9.69
CA ILE A 109 -20.77 9.33 8.63
C ILE A 109 -21.12 7.84 8.80
N ARG A 110 -20.15 6.98 9.12
CA ARG A 110 -20.39 5.55 9.38
C ARG A 110 -21.31 5.34 10.59
N HIS A 111 -21.13 6.12 11.65
CA HIS A 111 -21.99 6.06 12.83
C HIS A 111 -23.43 6.42 12.50
N LEU A 112 -23.63 7.53 11.78
CA LEU A 112 -24.95 7.97 11.33
C LEU A 112 -25.60 6.94 10.39
N SER A 113 -24.84 6.41 9.43
CA SER A 113 -25.34 5.36 8.53
C SER A 113 -25.80 4.12 9.29
N LYS A 114 -25.03 3.62 10.26
CA LYS A 114 -25.47 2.50 11.11
C LYS A 114 -26.75 2.82 11.88
N GLN A 115 -26.87 4.03 12.42
CA GLN A 115 -28.06 4.43 13.17
C GLN A 115 -29.31 4.50 12.29
N TYR A 116 -29.21 5.02 11.06
CA TYR A 116 -30.35 5.17 10.16
C TYR A 116 -30.71 3.89 9.38
N PHE A 117 -29.75 3.01 9.11
CA PHE A 117 -30.01 1.78 8.33
C PHE A 117 -30.30 0.55 9.19
N LEU A 118 -29.89 0.47 10.46
CA LEU A 118 -30.33 -0.62 11.36
C LEU A 118 -31.71 -0.39 11.98
N ASP A 119 -32.18 0.85 12.12
CA ASP A 119 -33.52 1.15 12.67
C ASP A 119 -34.66 0.79 11.69
N LYS A 120 -34.33 0.60 10.41
CA LYS A 120 -35.33 0.29 9.37
C LYS A 120 -35.67 -1.20 9.25
N ASP A 121 -34.90 -2.07 9.92
CA ASP A 121 -35.17 -3.52 9.99
C ASP A 121 -35.97 -3.90 11.27
N ALA A 122 -36.46 -2.91 12.03
CA ALA A 122 -37.16 -3.10 13.30
C ALA A 122 -38.67 -2.79 13.26
N ASP A 123 -39.26 -2.51 12.09
CA ASP A 123 -40.71 -2.36 11.87
C ASP A 123 -41.28 -3.43 10.92
#